data_AF-A0AB33ECE0-F1
#
_entry.id   AF-A0AB33ECE0-F1
#
_cell.length_a   1.000
_cell.length_b   1.000
_cell.length_c   1.000
_cell.angle_alpha   90.00
_cell.angle_beta   90.00
_cell.angle_gamma   90.00
#
_symmetry.space_group_name_H-M   'P 1'
#
loop_
_entity.id
_entity.type
_entity.pdbx_description
1 polymer ?
#
loop_
_entity_poly.entity_id
_entity_poly.type
_entity_poly.pdbx_seq_one_letter_code
_entity_poly.pdbx_strand_id
1 'polypeptide(L)'
;MSEALKEKISNDSLGQVQTYVLFNQNGIQITLDLPSPVQLNLNTQEFYPLNTPPVVAPVLQNKSGLDLKSATFTIQLNDVVDSDPIANVRWWNNNLADGKQAMVFTCGQINNQTKGTGTATIPGYSQIRWATMANNGRSNETFTVTDVSFTFNSSVTTGATDGPIIRVG
;
A
#
# COMPACT_ATOMS: atom_id res chain seq x y z
N MET A 1 -9.96 -28.89 19.07
CA MET A 1 -8.63 -28.45 18.58
C MET A 1 -8.29 -27.17 19.32
N SER A 2 -7.18 -27.15 20.06
CA SER A 2 -6.78 -26.02 20.92
C SER A 2 -6.30 -24.82 20.09
N GLU A 3 -6.53 -23.61 20.58
CA GLU A 3 -6.17 -22.35 19.91
C GLU A 3 -4.67 -22.24 19.62
N ALA A 4 -3.82 -22.83 20.46
CA ALA A 4 -2.37 -22.90 20.25
C ALA A 4 -1.95 -23.67 18.97
N LEU A 5 -2.78 -24.58 18.46
CA LEU A 5 -2.55 -25.25 17.18
C LEU A 5 -3.00 -24.40 15.99
N LYS A 6 -3.93 -23.45 16.17
CA LYS A 6 -4.32 -22.50 15.12
C LYS A 6 -3.29 -21.38 14.97
N GLU A 7 -2.75 -20.86 16.06
CA GLU A 7 -1.70 -19.83 16.03
C GLU A 7 -0.40 -20.32 15.38
N LYS A 8 0.00 -21.57 15.66
CA LYS A 8 1.25 -22.11 15.13
C LYS A 8 1.23 -22.33 13.60
N ILE A 9 0.05 -22.53 13.02
CA ILE A 9 -0.12 -22.71 11.56
C ILE A 9 -0.10 -21.36 10.81
N SER A 10 -0.53 -20.27 11.46
CA SER A 10 -0.59 -18.94 10.84
C SER A 10 0.77 -18.23 10.69
N ASN A 11 1.81 -18.68 11.42
CA ASN A 11 3.16 -18.12 11.25
C ASN A 11 3.95 -18.73 10.06
N ASP A 12 3.61 -19.94 9.60
CA ASP A 12 4.32 -20.58 8.48
C ASP A 12 3.79 -20.11 7.10
N SER A 13 2.59 -19.54 7.05
CA SER A 13 1.95 -19.07 5.82
C SER A 13 2.47 -17.72 5.33
N LEU A 14 3.05 -16.90 6.21
CA LEU A 14 3.61 -15.60 5.87
C LEU A 14 5.14 -15.66 5.84
N GLY A 15 5.72 -15.35 4.68
CA GLY A 15 7.16 -15.26 4.49
C GLY A 15 7.78 -14.00 5.11
N GLN A 16 9.02 -13.72 4.71
CA GLN A 16 9.73 -12.54 5.22
C GLN A 16 9.09 -11.24 4.70
N VAL A 17 9.08 -10.21 5.55
CA VAL A 17 8.60 -8.88 5.17
C VAL A 17 9.56 -8.27 4.17
N GLN A 18 9.01 -7.79 3.05
CA GLN A 18 9.73 -7.12 1.98
C GLN A 18 9.09 -5.77 1.69
N THR A 19 9.91 -4.80 1.30
CA THR A 19 9.47 -3.46 0.93
C THR A 19 9.17 -3.41 -0.57
N TYR A 20 7.92 -3.10 -0.92
CA TYR A 20 7.47 -2.90 -2.29
C TYR A 20 7.40 -1.42 -2.62
N VAL A 21 7.97 -1.02 -3.76
CA VAL A 21 7.84 0.34 -4.27
C VAL A 21 6.55 0.44 -5.08
N LEU A 22 5.60 1.23 -4.59
CA LEU A 22 4.28 1.39 -5.22
C LEU A 22 4.23 2.60 -6.16
N PHE A 23 5.00 3.64 -5.84
CA PHE A 23 5.11 4.86 -6.65
C PHE A 23 6.52 5.42 -6.56
N ASN A 24 7.07 5.91 -7.67
CA ASN A 24 8.37 6.57 -7.71
C ASN A 24 8.42 7.59 -8.85
N GLN A 25 8.29 8.87 -8.53
CA GLN A 25 8.39 9.97 -9.49
C GLN A 25 8.93 11.23 -8.83
N ASN A 26 9.76 12.00 -9.55
CA ASN A 26 10.25 13.33 -9.14
C ASN A 26 10.86 13.36 -7.73
N GLY A 27 11.56 12.29 -7.34
CA GLY A 27 12.17 12.17 -6.02
C GLY A 27 11.18 11.87 -4.88
N ILE A 28 9.90 11.63 -5.18
CA ILE A 28 8.92 11.10 -4.22
C ILE A 28 8.74 9.60 -4.46
N GLN A 29 8.93 8.83 -3.40
CA GLN A 29 8.75 7.38 -3.41
C GLN A 29 7.71 6.98 -2.36
N ILE A 30 6.74 6.15 -2.74
CA ILE A 30 5.78 5.52 -1.82
C ILE A 30 6.09 4.03 -1.79
N THR A 31 6.29 3.49 -0.59
CA THR A 31 6.55 2.07 -0.36
C THR A 31 5.55 1.44 0.58
N LEU A 32 5.43 0.13 0.53
CA LEU A 32 4.59 -0.66 1.42
C LEU A 32 5.31 -1.96 1.80
N ASP A 33 5.39 -2.24 3.09
CA ASP A 33 6.05 -3.43 3.61
C ASP A 33 5.03 -4.57 3.75
N LEU A 34 5.26 -5.69 3.07
CA LEU A 34 4.36 -6.85 3.06
C LEU A 34 5.14 -8.17 3.12
N PRO A 35 4.56 -9.22 3.72
CA PRO A 35 5.18 -10.54 3.74
C PRO A 35 5.25 -11.15 2.34
N SER A 36 6.33 -11.90 2.07
CA SER A 36 6.49 -12.65 0.83
C SER A 36 7.39 -13.87 1.02
N PRO A 37 7.01 -15.06 0.53
CA PRO A 37 5.72 -15.35 -0.12
C PRO A 37 4.55 -15.37 0.89
N VAL A 38 3.31 -15.29 0.40
CA VAL A 38 2.08 -15.60 1.18
C VAL A 38 1.53 -16.93 0.68
N GLN A 39 1.38 -17.90 1.58
CA GLN A 39 0.84 -19.22 1.31
C GLN A 39 -0.55 -19.35 1.93
N LEU A 40 -1.57 -19.61 1.12
CA LEU A 40 -2.94 -19.77 1.58
C LEU A 40 -3.37 -21.23 1.46
N ASN A 41 -3.96 -21.76 2.53
CA ASN A 41 -4.61 -23.06 2.51
C ASN A 41 -6.05 -22.93 1.96
N LEU A 42 -6.62 -24.04 1.50
CA LEU A 42 -8.00 -24.09 0.99
C LEU A 42 -9.01 -23.54 2.00
N ASN A 43 -9.88 -22.62 1.55
CA ASN A 43 -10.91 -21.98 2.37
C ASN A 43 -10.36 -21.25 3.59
N THR A 44 -9.13 -20.76 3.52
CA THR A 44 -8.51 -19.97 4.60
C THR A 44 -8.34 -18.51 4.22
N GLN A 45 -8.10 -17.73 5.26
CA GLN A 45 -7.75 -16.32 5.16
C GLN A 45 -6.51 -16.10 6.02
N GLU A 46 -5.61 -15.26 5.52
CA GLU A 46 -4.43 -14.81 6.25
C GLU A 46 -4.49 -13.29 6.40
N PHE A 47 -3.92 -12.82 7.51
CA PHE A 47 -3.93 -11.42 7.88
C PHE A 47 -2.52 -10.94 8.18
N TYR A 48 -2.20 -9.72 7.77
CA TYR A 48 -0.95 -9.07 8.11
C TYR A 48 -1.17 -7.62 8.54
N PRO A 49 -0.52 -7.15 9.62
CA PRO A 49 0.24 -7.93 10.59
C PRO A 49 -0.69 -8.80 11.46
N LEU A 50 -0.16 -9.91 11.97
CA LEU A 50 -0.89 -10.85 12.85
C LEU A 50 -1.16 -10.26 14.25
N ASN A 51 -0.30 -9.36 14.71
CA ASN A 51 -0.38 -8.73 16.02
C ASN A 51 -0.59 -7.22 15.90
N THR A 52 -1.40 -6.65 16.79
CA THR A 52 -1.51 -5.20 16.97
C THR A 52 -0.88 -4.78 18.29
N PRO A 53 0.12 -3.88 18.30
CA PRO A 53 0.92 -3.36 17.16
C PRO A 53 1.95 -4.40 16.66
N PRO A 54 2.33 -4.41 15.36
CA PRO A 54 2.34 -3.29 14.39
C PRO A 54 1.08 -3.08 13.51
N VAL A 55 1.10 -2.11 12.59
CA VAL A 55 0.04 -1.78 11.61
C VAL A 55 0.62 -1.71 10.19
N VAL A 56 -0.14 -2.12 9.16
CA VAL A 56 0.22 -1.86 7.75
C VAL A 56 -0.04 -0.41 7.42
N ALA A 57 1.00 0.30 6.98
CA ALA A 57 0.89 1.67 6.52
C ALA A 57 1.94 1.94 5.41
N PRO A 58 1.58 2.68 4.36
CA PRO A 58 2.55 3.08 3.35
C PRO A 58 3.53 4.10 3.92
N VAL A 59 4.76 4.10 3.42
CA VAL A 59 5.79 5.08 3.78
C VAL A 59 6.09 5.93 2.55
N LEU A 60 6.03 7.25 2.72
CA LEU A 60 6.41 8.22 1.70
C LEU A 60 7.80 8.76 2.04
N GLN A 61 8.76 8.56 1.14
CA GLN A 61 10.08 9.18 1.18
C GLN A 61 10.12 10.39 0.25
N ASN A 62 10.49 11.55 0.80
CA ASN A 62 10.65 12.79 0.06
C ASN A 62 12.12 13.08 -0.20
N LYS A 63 12.53 13.03 -1.46
CA LYS A 63 13.85 13.45 -1.97
C LYS A 63 13.71 14.44 -3.12
N SER A 64 12.55 15.11 -3.23
CA SER A 64 12.23 16.01 -4.33
C SER A 64 13.04 17.31 -4.33
N GLY A 65 13.72 17.64 -3.23
CA GLY A 65 14.38 18.92 -3.02
C GLY A 65 13.47 19.98 -2.36
N LEU A 66 12.18 19.67 -2.17
CA LEU A 66 11.18 20.59 -1.60
C LEU A 66 10.47 19.95 -0.41
N ASP A 67 10.09 20.76 0.57
CA ASP A 67 9.30 20.29 1.70
C ASP A 67 7.83 20.09 1.31
N LEU A 68 7.30 18.91 1.64
CA LEU A 68 5.88 18.60 1.49
C LEU A 68 5.12 19.06 2.73
N LYS A 69 4.06 19.83 2.52
CA LYS A 69 3.06 20.15 3.56
C LYS A 69 2.17 18.94 3.84
N SER A 70 1.75 18.25 2.79
CA SER A 70 0.95 17.03 2.87
C SER A 70 1.00 16.26 1.55
N ALA A 71 0.70 14.97 1.63
CA ALA A 71 0.47 14.13 0.46
C ALA A 71 -0.78 13.28 0.68
N THR A 72 -1.57 13.08 -0.37
CA THR A 72 -2.72 12.18 -0.36
C THR A 72 -2.66 11.29 -1.59
N PHE A 73 -2.95 10.01 -1.43
CA PHE A 73 -2.95 9.05 -2.52
C PHE A 73 -3.85 7.86 -2.17
N THR A 74 -4.35 7.18 -3.20
CA THR A 74 -5.17 5.97 -3.05
C THR A 74 -4.32 4.75 -3.40
N ILE A 75 -4.33 3.74 -2.54
CA ILE A 75 -3.74 2.43 -2.85
C ILE A 75 -4.88 1.41 -2.99
N GLN A 76 -4.95 0.80 -4.17
CA GLN A 76 -5.81 -0.35 -4.45
C GLN A 76 -5.00 -1.64 -4.41
N LEU A 77 -5.49 -2.61 -3.62
CA LEU A 77 -5.00 -3.99 -3.60
C LEU A 77 -5.79 -4.77 -4.65
N ASN A 78 -5.12 -5.25 -5.69
CA ASN A 78 -5.80 -6.04 -6.71
C ASN A 78 -5.93 -7.49 -6.25
N ASP A 79 -6.98 -8.16 -6.74
CA ASP A 79 -7.09 -9.60 -6.54
C ASP A 79 -5.92 -10.30 -7.23
N VAL A 80 -5.46 -11.40 -6.64
CA VAL A 80 -4.41 -12.23 -7.23
C VAL A 80 -5.05 -13.07 -8.32
N VAL A 81 -4.55 -13.01 -9.55
CA VAL A 81 -5.13 -13.69 -10.72
C VAL A 81 -4.08 -14.54 -11.42
N ASP A 82 -4.47 -15.72 -11.89
CA ASP A 82 -3.68 -16.56 -12.81
C ASP A 82 -4.41 -16.63 -14.17
N SER A 83 -5.58 -17.29 -14.22
CA SER A 83 -6.59 -17.17 -15.30
C SER A 83 -7.92 -16.61 -14.77
N ASP A 84 -8.28 -17.06 -13.57
CA ASP A 84 -9.36 -16.59 -12.73
C ASP A 84 -8.78 -16.06 -11.42
N PRO A 85 -9.50 -15.21 -10.67
CA PRO A 85 -8.97 -14.70 -9.42
C PRO A 85 -8.87 -15.82 -8.36
N ILE A 86 -7.66 -16.01 -7.82
CA ILE A 86 -7.28 -17.12 -6.93
C ILE A 86 -7.31 -16.71 -5.45
N ALA A 87 -7.14 -15.41 -5.16
CA ALA A 87 -7.28 -14.85 -3.83
C ALA A 87 -7.79 -13.40 -3.91
N ASN A 88 -8.68 -13.03 -2.98
CA ASN A 88 -9.03 -11.63 -2.79
C ASN A 88 -8.09 -10.98 -1.80
N VAL A 89 -7.74 -9.71 -2.06
CA VAL A 89 -6.85 -8.96 -1.18
C VAL A 89 -7.50 -7.65 -0.77
N ARG A 90 -7.63 -7.42 0.53
CA ARG A 90 -8.39 -6.27 1.06
C ARG A 90 -7.65 -5.61 2.22
N TRP A 91 -7.72 -4.29 2.27
CA TRP A 91 -7.47 -3.53 3.49
C TRP A 91 -8.53 -3.94 4.50
N TRP A 92 -8.11 -4.45 5.65
CA TRP A 92 -8.98 -5.06 6.63
C TRP A 92 -9.08 -4.21 7.90
N ASN A 93 -10.31 -4.04 8.37
CA ASN A 93 -10.62 -3.44 9.65
C ASN A 93 -11.17 -4.51 10.60
N ASN A 94 -10.34 -4.91 11.57
CA ASN A 94 -10.70 -5.98 12.49
C ASN A 94 -11.88 -5.64 13.40
N ASN A 95 -12.06 -4.37 13.77
CA ASN A 95 -13.15 -3.95 14.65
C ASN A 95 -14.51 -4.00 13.95
N LEU A 96 -14.53 -3.72 12.65
CA LEU A 96 -15.75 -3.74 11.84
C LEU A 96 -15.97 -5.08 11.12
N ALA A 97 -14.98 -5.98 11.15
CA ALA A 97 -14.93 -7.17 10.32
C ALA A 97 -15.23 -6.87 8.84
N ASP A 98 -14.65 -5.77 8.33
CA ASP A 98 -14.90 -5.26 6.98
C ASP A 98 -13.61 -5.09 6.17
N GLY A 99 -13.73 -5.27 4.85
CA GLY A 99 -12.61 -5.25 3.92
C GLY A 99 -12.85 -4.31 2.74
N LYS A 100 -11.90 -3.39 2.49
CA LYS A 100 -11.92 -2.48 1.35
C LYS A 100 -10.82 -2.79 0.35
N GLN A 101 -11.14 -2.73 -0.93
CA GLN A 101 -10.16 -2.98 -1.99
C GLN A 101 -9.22 -1.78 -2.20
N ALA A 102 -9.74 -0.56 -2.02
CA ALA A 102 -8.97 0.67 -2.11
C ALA A 102 -9.03 1.44 -0.78
N MET A 103 -7.92 2.07 -0.43
CA MET A 103 -7.82 2.92 0.75
C MET A 103 -7.06 4.21 0.41
N VAL A 104 -7.60 5.33 0.89
CA VAL A 104 -6.94 6.63 0.77
C VAL A 104 -6.04 6.82 1.98
N PHE A 105 -4.80 7.22 1.72
CA PHE A 105 -3.81 7.54 2.74
C PHE A 105 -3.44 9.00 2.66
N THR A 106 -3.22 9.59 3.83
CA THR A 106 -2.69 10.94 3.96
C THR A 106 -1.41 10.91 4.76
N CYS A 107 -0.36 11.52 4.21
CA CYS A 107 0.84 11.86 4.94
C CYS A 107 0.78 13.34 5.33
N GLY A 108 1.17 13.64 6.57
CA GLY A 108 1.33 15.01 7.05
C GLY A 108 2.55 15.70 6.43
N GLN A 109 3.11 16.68 7.13
CA GLN A 109 4.31 17.37 6.67
C GLN A 109 5.51 16.41 6.59
N ILE A 110 6.24 16.46 5.47
CA ILE A 110 7.45 15.68 5.23
C ILE A 110 8.53 16.61 4.67
N ASN A 111 9.54 16.89 5.48
CA ASN A 111 10.67 17.70 5.06
C ASN A 111 11.50 16.97 3.97
N ASN A 112 12.25 17.72 3.18
CA ASN A 112 13.14 17.16 2.18
C ASN A 112 14.17 16.20 2.83
N GLN A 113 14.50 15.12 2.12
CA GLN A 113 15.35 14.00 2.56
C GLN A 113 14.80 13.21 3.76
N THR A 114 13.53 13.38 4.14
CA THR A 114 12.91 12.63 5.23
C THR A 114 11.81 11.69 4.73
N LYS A 115 11.26 10.89 5.65
CA LYS A 115 10.16 9.97 5.39
C LYS A 115 9.00 10.25 6.34
N GLY A 116 7.78 10.03 5.86
CA GLY A 116 6.56 10.07 6.66
C GLY A 116 5.74 8.80 6.44
N THR A 117 5.02 8.37 7.46
CA THR A 117 4.09 7.25 7.36
C THR A 117 2.70 7.78 6.99
N GLY A 118 2.06 7.15 6.02
CA GLY A 118 0.70 7.46 5.61
C GLY A 118 -0.31 6.89 6.60
N THR A 119 -1.30 7.69 6.96
CA THR A 119 -2.42 7.26 7.79
C THR A 119 -3.64 7.04 6.90
N ALA A 120 -4.31 5.90 7.05
CA ALA A 120 -5.59 5.66 6.37
C ALA A 120 -6.60 6.75 6.77
N THR A 121 -7.29 7.34 5.79
CA THR A 121 -8.29 8.39 6.05
C THR A 121 -9.50 7.86 6.83
N ILE A 122 -9.79 6.57 6.69
CA ILE A 122 -10.78 5.86 7.49
C ILE A 122 -10.03 5.03 8.55
N PRO A 123 -10.19 5.32 9.84
CA PRO A 123 -9.48 4.61 10.90
C PRO A 123 -9.80 3.12 10.95
N GLY A 124 -8.84 2.34 11.43
CA GLY A 124 -8.98 0.90 11.69
C GLY A 124 -8.64 -0.01 10.52
N TYR A 125 -8.49 0.51 9.29
CA TYR A 125 -7.97 -0.25 8.15
C TYR A 125 -6.44 -0.33 8.22
N SER A 126 -5.94 -1.18 9.11
CA SER A 126 -4.53 -1.30 9.46
C SER A 126 -3.94 -2.68 9.18
N GLN A 127 -4.71 -3.56 8.54
CA GLN A 127 -4.28 -4.89 8.14
C GLN A 127 -4.54 -5.11 6.65
N ILE A 128 -3.86 -6.07 6.06
CA ILE A 128 -4.23 -6.68 4.79
C ILE A 128 -4.73 -8.08 5.07
N ARG A 129 -5.83 -8.44 4.43
CA ARG A 129 -6.38 -9.81 4.42
C ARG A 129 -6.24 -10.38 3.02
N TRP A 130 -5.66 -11.56 2.93
CA TRP A 130 -5.76 -12.42 1.75
C TRP A 130 -6.75 -13.54 2.04
N ALA A 131 -7.73 -13.80 1.18
CA ALA A 131 -8.61 -14.96 1.31
C ALA A 131 -8.72 -15.72 -0.01
N THR A 132 -8.63 -17.05 0.05
CA THR A 132 -8.69 -17.91 -1.14
C THR A 132 -10.04 -17.82 -1.85
N MET A 133 -10.01 -17.81 -3.19
CA MET A 133 -11.19 -17.91 -4.04
C MET A 133 -11.16 -19.12 -4.98
N ALA A 134 -9.99 -19.71 -5.21
CA ALA A 134 -9.80 -20.92 -6.00
C ALA A 134 -9.16 -22.03 -5.16
N ASN A 135 -9.29 -23.27 -5.63
CA ASN A 135 -8.71 -24.44 -4.95
C ASN A 135 -7.20 -24.58 -5.13
N ASN A 136 -6.64 -23.88 -6.11
CA ASN A 136 -5.23 -23.87 -6.46
C ASN A 136 -4.92 -22.64 -7.29
N GLY A 137 -3.66 -22.21 -7.26
CA GLY A 137 -3.19 -21.08 -8.05
C GLY A 137 -1.87 -20.54 -7.52
N ARG A 138 -1.09 -19.93 -8.39
CA ARG A 138 0.15 -19.25 -8.00
C ARG A 138 0.34 -18.02 -8.88
N SER A 139 0.28 -16.85 -8.28
CA SER A 139 0.56 -15.60 -8.97
C SER A 139 1.02 -14.54 -7.99
N ASN A 140 1.40 -13.38 -8.51
CA ASN A 140 1.83 -12.23 -7.72
C ASN A 140 0.65 -11.30 -7.47
N GLU A 141 0.59 -10.73 -6.27
CA GLU A 141 -0.26 -9.58 -6.02
C GLU A 141 0.24 -8.38 -6.83
N THR A 142 -0.70 -7.59 -7.35
CA THR A 142 -0.42 -6.32 -8.00
C THR A 142 -1.13 -5.19 -7.27
N PHE A 143 -0.56 -3.99 -7.35
CA PHE A 143 -1.06 -2.81 -6.67
C PHE A 143 -1.26 -1.69 -7.69
N THR A 144 -2.28 -0.88 -7.48
CA THR A 144 -2.48 0.34 -8.27
C THR A 144 -2.48 1.53 -7.33
N VAL A 145 -1.66 2.54 -7.64
CA VAL A 145 -1.65 3.82 -6.93
C VAL A 145 -2.29 4.89 -7.82
N THR A 146 -3.34 5.53 -7.33
CA THR A 146 -4.06 6.60 -8.05
C THR A 146 -4.19 7.85 -7.17
N ASP A 147 -4.69 8.93 -7.78
CA ASP A 147 -5.06 10.17 -7.09
C ASP A 147 -3.93 10.78 -6.27
N VAL A 148 -2.70 10.60 -6.75
CA VAL A 148 -1.49 11.09 -6.09
C VAL A 148 -1.48 12.62 -6.14
N SER A 149 -1.70 13.24 -4.99
CA SER A 149 -1.76 14.69 -4.81
C SER A 149 -0.73 15.13 -3.77
N PHE A 150 0.05 16.15 -4.13
CA PHE A 150 1.11 16.70 -3.30
C PHE A 150 0.86 18.18 -3.05
N THR A 151 0.93 18.59 -1.79
CA THR A 151 0.91 20.00 -1.40
C THR A 151 2.28 20.35 -0.84
N PHE A 152 2.96 21.34 -1.43
CA PHE A 152 4.27 21.81 -0.99
C PHE A 152 4.14 23.04 -0.09
N ASN A 153 5.12 23.27 0.78
CA ASN A 153 5.14 24.42 1.71
C ASN A 153 5.36 25.78 0.99
N SER A 154 5.70 25.77 -0.29
CA SER A 154 5.78 26.96 -1.14
C SER A 154 4.94 26.77 -2.40
N SER A 155 4.43 27.86 -2.96
CA SER A 155 3.92 27.89 -4.33
C SER A 155 5.10 27.67 -5.27
N VAL A 156 5.43 26.41 -5.50
CA VAL A 156 6.35 26.02 -6.56
C VAL A 156 5.60 26.28 -7.85
N THR A 157 5.94 27.37 -8.54
CA THR A 157 5.78 27.37 -9.98
C THR A 157 6.66 26.23 -10.47
N THR A 158 6.05 25.10 -10.84
CA THR A 158 6.73 24.15 -11.71
C THR A 158 7.25 25.00 -12.86
N GLY A 159 8.56 25.06 -13.02
CA GLY A 159 9.16 25.80 -14.12
C GLY A 159 8.58 25.25 -15.41
N ALA A 160 7.56 25.92 -15.95
CA ALA A 160 7.29 25.85 -17.36
C ALA A 160 8.58 26.37 -17.99
N THR A 161 9.40 25.46 -18.50
CA THR A 161 10.30 25.85 -19.58
C THR A 161 9.39 26.44 -20.65
N ASP A 162 9.63 27.71 -21.00
CA ASP A 162 8.91 28.36 -22.08
C ASP A 162 8.75 27.38 -23.24
N GLY A 163 7.50 27.24 -23.72
CA GLY A 163 7.23 26.50 -24.95
C GLY A 163 8.06 27.08 -26.11
N PRO A 164 8.23 26.35 -27.22
CA PRO A 164 9.05 26.82 -28.32
C PRO A 164 8.59 28.21 -28.77
N ILE A 165 9.55 29.09 -29.10
CA ILE A 165 9.23 30.37 -29.74
C ILE A 165 8.56 30.06 -31.08
N ILE A 166 7.24 30.25 -31.14
CA ILE A 166 6.50 30.24 -32.40
C ILE A 166 6.81 31.57 -33.09
N ARG A 167 7.67 31.54 -34.11
CA ARG A 167 7.79 32.63 -35.08
C ARG A 167 6.94 32.29 -36.29
N VAL A 168 5.94 33.12 -36.55
CA VAL A 168 5.22 33.14 -37.82
C VAL A 168 5.91 34.18 -38.70
N GLY A 169 6.35 33.74 -39.88
CA GLY A 169 6.78 34.55 -41.00
C GLY A 169 6.12 34.01 -42.26
#